data_AF-A0A3M0L1T6-F1
#
_entry.id   AF-A0A3M0L1T6-F1
#
_cell.length_a   1.000
_cell.length_b   1.000
_cell.length_c   1.000
_cell.angle_alpha   90.00
_cell.angle_beta   90.00
_cell.angle_gamma   90.00
#
_symmetry.space_group_name_H-M   'P 1'
#
loop_
_entity.id
_entity.type
_entity.pdbx_description
1 polymer ?
#
loop_
_entity_poly.entity_id
_entity_poly.type
_entity_poly.pdbx_seq_one_letter_code
_entity_poly.pdbx_strand_id
1 'polypeptide(L)'
;MIRKLESQGVVSKARSPFNSPIWPVRKSSGEWRLMVDYCALNEVTPPLSAAVPDMLELQYELESKAAKWYVTIDIANAFFSIPLAAEYRAQFAFTWKGVQYTWN
;
A
#
# COMPACT_ATOMS: atom_id res chain seq x y z
N MET A 1 16.02 3.23 -2.55
CA MET A 1 14.56 3.05 -2.37
C MET A 1 13.79 3.49 -3.60
N ILE A 2 13.56 4.79 -3.85
CA ILE A 2 12.76 5.27 -5.00
C ILE A 2 13.21 4.72 -6.35
N ARG A 3 14.52 4.72 -6.66
CA ARG A 3 15.03 4.14 -7.93
C ARG A 3 14.62 2.69 -8.15
N LYS A 4 14.53 1.89 -7.08
CA LYS A 4 14.11 0.48 -7.16
C LYS A 4 12.61 0.40 -7.48
N LEU A 5 11.79 1.20 -6.82
CA LEU A 5 10.35 1.26 -7.07
C LEU A 5 10.04 1.75 -8.49
N GLU A 6 10.79 2.74 -8.97
CA GLU A 6 10.68 3.25 -10.35
C GLU A 6 11.09 2.17 -11.37
N SER A 7 12.22 1.48 -11.16
CA SER A 7 12.65 0.39 -12.06
C SER A 7 11.70 -0.81 -12.07
N GLN A 8 10.95 -1.01 -10.99
CA GLN A 8 9.94 -2.07 -10.87
C GLN A 8 8.57 -1.63 -11.41
N GLY A 9 8.43 -0.39 -11.89
CA GLY A 9 7.16 0.14 -12.37
C GLY A 9 6.11 0.33 -11.27
N VAL A 10 6.53 0.41 -9.99
CA VAL A 10 5.62 0.65 -8.85
C VAL A 10 5.30 2.15 -8.72
N VAL A 11 6.24 3.02 -9.09
CA VAL A 11 6.05 4.47 -9.14
C VAL A 11 6.51 5.04 -10.47
N SER A 12 5.92 6.16 -10.85
CA SER A 12 6.34 6.96 -12.00
C SER A 12 6.54 8.41 -11.58
N LYS A 13 7.41 9.13 -12.30
CA LYS A 13 7.48 10.59 -12.17
C LYS A 13 6.14 11.21 -12.55
N ALA A 14 5.74 12.23 -11.81
CA ALA A 14 4.44 12.88 -11.97
C ALA A 14 4.58 14.40 -11.96
N ARG A 15 3.57 15.06 -12.50
CA ARG A 15 3.31 16.49 -12.30
C ARG A 15 1.85 16.63 -11.86
N SER A 16 1.65 16.73 -10.56
CA SER A 16 0.36 16.75 -9.89
C SER A 16 0.22 18.03 -9.07
N PRO A 17 -0.99 18.63 -9.03
CA PRO A 17 -1.28 19.70 -8.09
C PRO A 17 -1.36 19.22 -6.63
N PHE A 18 -1.45 17.92 -6.38
CA PHE A 18 -1.47 17.31 -5.06
C PHE A 18 -0.06 16.91 -4.60
N ASN A 19 0.16 16.87 -3.29
CA ASN A 19 1.39 16.31 -2.74
C ASN A 19 1.22 15.91 -1.27
N SER A 20 1.52 14.66 -0.96
CA SER A 20 1.64 14.16 0.42
C SER A 20 3.10 14.21 0.91
N PRO A 21 3.35 14.55 2.19
CA PRO A 21 4.67 14.48 2.76
C PRO A 21 5.13 13.03 2.95
N ILE A 22 6.45 12.85 2.98
CA ILE A 22 7.08 11.55 3.25
C ILE A 22 7.52 11.49 4.71
N TRP A 23 7.23 10.35 5.36
CA TRP A 23 7.68 10.05 6.71
C TRP A 23 8.64 8.85 6.69
N PRO A 24 9.95 9.05 6.79
CA PRO A 24 10.89 7.94 6.79
C PRO A 24 10.81 7.19 8.13
N VAL A 25 10.51 5.90 8.07
CA VAL A 25 10.50 5.02 9.26
C VAL A 25 11.66 4.04 9.16
N ARG A 26 12.46 3.95 10.23
CA ARG A 26 13.56 2.99 10.33
C ARG A 26 13.04 1.71 10.99
N LYS A 27 13.19 0.58 10.31
CA LYS A 27 12.90 -0.74 10.90
C LYS A 27 13.99 -1.14 11.90
N SER A 28 13.67 -2.07 12.80
CA SER A 28 14.64 -2.73 13.69
C SER A 28 15.79 -3.39 12.92
N SER A 29 15.52 -3.93 11.72
CA SER A 29 16.52 -4.45 10.78
C SER A 29 17.55 -3.43 10.26
N GLY A 30 17.34 -2.13 10.51
CA GLY A 30 18.18 -1.05 9.98
C GLY A 30 17.75 -0.52 8.60
N GLU A 31 16.84 -1.20 7.91
CA GLU A 31 16.26 -0.73 6.64
C GLU A 31 15.33 0.48 6.83
N TRP A 32 15.30 1.34 5.82
CA TRP A 32 14.34 2.45 5.73
C TRP A 32 13.10 2.03 4.94
N ARG A 33 11.92 2.38 5.46
CA ARG A 33 10.63 2.25 4.78
C ARG A 33 10.17 3.63 4.32
N LEU A 34 9.74 3.72 3.06
CA LEU A 34 9.02 4.88 2.56
C LEU A 34 7.61 4.82 3.15
N MET A 35 7.27 5.78 3.99
CA MET A 35 5.90 6.02 4.38
C MET A 35 5.48 7.34 3.73
N VAL A 36 4.34 7.35 3.08
CA VAL A 36 3.72 8.57 2.58
C VAL A 36 2.54 8.86 3.48
N ASP A 37 2.45 10.07 3.99
CA ASP A 37 1.37 10.47 4.87
C ASP A 37 0.13 10.85 4.04
N TYR A 38 -0.85 9.96 4.04
CA TYR A 38 -2.12 10.13 3.36
C TYR A 38 -3.26 10.52 4.31
N CYS A 39 -3.00 10.98 5.55
CA CYS A 39 -4.07 11.34 6.49
C CYS A 39 -5.09 12.32 5.88
N ALA A 40 -4.61 13.41 5.29
CA ALA A 40 -5.48 14.41 4.65
C ALA A 40 -6.24 13.86 3.42
N LEU A 41 -5.65 12.94 2.66
CA LEU A 41 -6.31 12.28 1.53
C LEU A 41 -7.40 11.32 2.03
N ASN A 42 -7.12 10.57 3.10
CA ASN A 42 -8.05 9.62 3.68
C ASN A 42 -9.29 10.30 4.26
N GLU A 43 -9.15 11.50 4.85
CA GLU A 43 -10.27 12.28 5.39
C GLU A 43 -11.32 12.66 4.34
N VAL A 44 -10.90 12.88 3.09
CA VAL A 44 -11.78 13.27 1.98
C VAL A 44 -12.15 12.09 1.08
N THR A 45 -11.59 10.91 1.33
CA THR A 45 -11.90 9.69 0.57
C THR A 45 -13.19 9.08 1.11
N PRO A 46 -14.21 8.85 0.27
CA PRO A 46 -15.45 8.21 0.71
C PRO A 46 -15.16 6.87 1.39
N PRO A 47 -15.78 6.58 2.55
CA PRO A 47 -15.57 5.32 3.23
C PRO A 47 -16.07 4.18 2.34
N LEU A 48 -15.20 3.18 2.14
CA LEU A 48 -15.56 1.92 1.51
C LEU A 48 -15.87 0.90 2.60
N SER A 49 -17.04 0.27 2.53
CA SER A 49 -17.32 -0.90 3.35
C SER A 49 -16.47 -2.06 2.80
N ALA A 50 -15.41 -2.41 3.53
CA ALA A 50 -14.56 -3.51 3.15
C ALA A 50 -15.29 -4.83 3.43
N ALA A 51 -15.43 -5.68 2.41
CA ALA A 51 -15.93 -7.04 2.56
C ALA A 51 -14.84 -7.97 3.16
N VAL A 52 -14.19 -7.53 4.24
CA VAL A 52 -13.22 -8.34 4.98
C VAL A 52 -14.00 -9.16 5.99
N PRO A 53 -13.99 -10.50 5.90
CA PRO A 53 -14.70 -11.35 6.84
C PRO A 53 -14.19 -11.16 8.27
N ASP A 54 -15.06 -11.38 9.25
CA ASP A 54 -14.66 -11.34 10.64
C ASP A 54 -13.62 -12.43 10.94
N MET A 55 -12.64 -12.12 11.78
CA MET A 55 -11.54 -13.04 12.07
C MET A 55 -12.01 -14.29 12.81
N LEU A 56 -13.03 -14.16 13.67
CA LEU A 56 -13.61 -15.28 14.41
C LEU A 56 -14.45 -16.16 13.49
N GLU A 57 -15.17 -15.58 12.53
CA GLU A 57 -15.86 -16.33 11.48
C GLU A 57 -14.86 -17.14 10.63
N LEU A 58 -13.75 -16.52 10.19
CA LEU A 58 -12.70 -17.23 9.45
C LEU A 58 -12.06 -18.36 10.25
N GLN A 59 -11.85 -18.15 11.55
CA GLN A 59 -11.27 -19.17 12.42
C GLN A 59 -12.24 -20.34 12.62
N TYR A 60 -13.52 -20.07 12.86
CA TYR A 60 -14.55 -21.11 12.95
C TYR A 60 -14.63 -21.95 11.67
N GLU A 61 -14.61 -21.31 10.51
CA GLU A 61 -14.62 -21.98 9.20
C GLU A 61 -13.36 -22.82 8.93
N LEU A 62 -12.22 -22.46 9.53
CA LEU A 62 -10.99 -23.24 9.47
C LEU A 62 -11.06 -24.46 10.39
N GLU A 63 -11.52 -24.27 11.63
CA GLU A 63 -11.60 -25.31 12.66
C GLU A 63 -12.71 -26.35 12.38
N SER A 64 -13.79 -25.94 11.70
CA SER A 64 -14.87 -26.83 11.28
C SER A 64 -14.43 -27.83 10.20
N LYS A 65 -13.31 -27.56 9.52
CA LYS A 65 -12.74 -28.46 8.50
C LYS A 65 -11.84 -29.48 9.18
N ALA A 66 -12.14 -30.76 8.99
CA ALA A 66 -11.31 -31.87 9.43
C ALA A 66 -10.05 -32.03 8.54
N ALA A 67 -9.22 -30.99 8.44
CA ALA A 67 -7.98 -31.01 7.67
C ALA A 67 -6.82 -31.59 8.50
N LYS A 68 -6.05 -32.48 7.88
CA LYS A 68 -4.85 -33.08 8.49
C LYS A 68 -3.66 -32.13 8.52
N TRP A 69 -3.61 -31.18 7.59
CA TRP A 69 -2.49 -30.24 7.40
C TRP A 69 -3.01 -28.87 7.00
N TYR A 70 -2.36 -27.83 7.52
CA TYR A 70 -2.62 -26.44 7.17
C TYR A 70 -1.34 -25.84 6.58
N VAL A 71 -1.50 -24.95 5.61
CA VAL A 71 -0.41 -24.19 4.99
C VAL A 71 -0.82 -22.72 4.98
N THR A 72 0.10 -21.85 5.41
CA THR A 72 -0.06 -20.41 5.35
C THR A 72 0.87 -19.83 4.29
N ILE A 73 0.36 -18.90 3.50
CA ILE A 73 1.12 -18.19 2.47
C ILE A 73 0.91 -16.70 2.70
N ASP A 74 2.00 -15.96 2.88
CA ASP A 74 2.00 -14.50 2.94
C ASP A 74 2.40 -13.93 1.58
N ILE A 75 1.60 -13.01 1.05
CA ILE A 75 1.89 -12.32 -0.21
C ILE A 75 2.64 -11.03 0.10
N ALA A 76 3.97 -11.08 0.01
CA ALA A 76 4.82 -9.93 0.29
C ALA A 76 4.53 -8.75 -0.66
N ASN A 77 4.28 -7.57 -0.09
CA ASN A 77 3.97 -6.33 -0.82
C ASN A 77 2.74 -6.44 -1.77
N ALA A 78 1.73 -7.22 -1.38
CA ALA A 78 0.51 -7.45 -2.17
C ALA A 78 -0.12 -6.18 -2.76
N PHE A 79 -0.10 -5.05 -2.03
CA PHE A 79 -0.62 -3.77 -2.51
C PHE A 79 -0.03 -3.31 -3.84
N PHE A 80 1.26 -3.56 -4.10
CA PHE A 80 1.89 -3.18 -5.38
C PHE A 80 1.47 -4.06 -6.56
N SER A 81 0.74 -5.14 -6.30
CA SER A 81 0.18 -6.00 -7.35
C SER A 81 -1.18 -5.50 -7.85
N ILE A 82 -1.79 -4.53 -7.16
CA ILE A 82 -3.06 -3.92 -7.55
C ILE A 82 -2.75 -2.54 -8.14
N PRO A 83 -3.01 -2.30 -9.44
CA PRO A 83 -2.72 -1.02 -10.07
C PRO A 83 -3.65 0.07 -9.54
N LEU A 84 -3.10 1.26 -9.33
CA LEU A 84 -3.90 2.44 -9.00
C LEU A 84 -4.61 2.96 -10.25
N ALA A 85 -5.93 3.11 -10.16
CA ALA A 85 -6.73 3.66 -11.25
C ALA A 85 -6.23 5.05 -11.67
N ALA A 86 -6.09 5.25 -12.99
CA ALA A 86 -5.36 6.36 -13.58
C ALA A 86 -5.86 7.74 -13.13
N GLU A 87 -7.17 7.89 -12.95
CA GLU A 87 -7.84 9.11 -12.49
C GLU A 87 -7.46 9.53 -11.06
N TYR A 88 -7.10 8.57 -10.21
CA TYR A 88 -6.71 8.85 -8.82
C TYR A 88 -5.22 9.05 -8.64
N ARG A 89 -4.37 8.61 -9.60
CA ARG A 89 -2.91 8.70 -9.48
C ARG A 89 -2.41 10.11 -9.14
N ALA A 90 -3.03 11.17 -9.64
CA ALA A 90 -2.63 12.52 -9.29
C ALA A 90 -2.70 12.78 -7.77
N GLN A 91 -3.75 12.29 -7.09
CA GLN A 91 -4.01 12.55 -5.67
C GLN A 91 -2.99 11.87 -4.75
N PHE A 92 -2.42 10.75 -5.20
CA PHE A 92 -1.42 9.98 -4.45
C PHE A 92 0.01 10.49 -4.61
N ALA A 93 0.22 11.65 -5.26
CA ALA A 93 1.55 12.17 -5.52
C ALA A 93 2.32 12.52 -4.22
N PHE A 94 3.64 12.33 -4.25
CA PHE A 94 4.55 12.69 -3.18
C PHE A 94 5.89 13.17 -3.73
N THR A 95 6.64 13.96 -2.97
CA THR A 95 7.93 14.52 -3.41
C THR A 95 9.10 13.86 -2.71
N TRP A 96 10.04 13.35 -3.49
CA TRP A 96 11.31 12.82 -3.01
C TRP A 96 12.48 13.54 -3.66
N LYS A 97 13.30 14.21 -2.83
CA LYS A 97 14.49 14.97 -3.28
C LYS A 97 14.20 15.94 -4.43
N GLY A 98 13.11 16.70 -4.33
CA GLY A 98 12.72 17.71 -5.32
C GLY A 98 12.08 17.16 -6.60
N VAL A 99 11.88 15.85 -6.70
CA VAL A 99 11.16 15.22 -7.82
C VAL A 99 9.86 14.64 -7.29
N GLN A 100 8.75 14.94 -7.98
CA GLN A 100 7.44 14.42 -7.65
C GLN A 100 7.20 13.07 -8.35
N TYR A 101 6.64 12.14 -7.59
CA TYR A 101 6.30 10.79 -8.02
C TYR A 101 4.84 10.49 -7.68
N THR A 102 4.27 9.48 -8.33
CA THR A 102 3.02 8.85 -7.93
C THR A 102 3.08 7.34 -8.12
N TRP A 103 2.15 6.61 -7.50
CA TRP A 103 1.99 5.16 -7.68
C TRP A 103 1.30 4.84 -9.00
N ASN A 104 1.67 3.68 -9.57
CA ASN A 104 1.09 3.16 -10.82
C ASN A 104 -0.12 2.26 -10.56
#